data_AF-A0A6P0SBJ2-F1
#
_entry.id   AF-A0A6P0SBJ2-F1
#
_cell.length_a   1.000
_cell.length_b   1.000
_cell.length_c   1.000
_cell.angle_alpha   90.00
_cell.angle_beta   90.00
_cell.angle_gamma   90.00
#
_symmetry.space_group_name_H-M   'P 1'
#
loop_
_entity.id
_entity.type
_entity.pdbx_description
1 polymer ?
#
loop_
_entity_poly.entity_id
_entity_poly.type
_entity_poly.pdbx_seq_one_letter_code
_entity_poly.pdbx_strand_id
1 'polypeptide(L)'
;IQRERWEALTPEQRRKFPPIVPDFVIELRSATDDLEMLRSKMGEYRDVGVQLGWLINPQQQQVEIYRQGQDVEVRNLPTELSGENLLPGFRLRLSRYL
;
A
#
# COMPACT_ATOMS: atom_id res chain seq x y z
N ILE A 1 1.89 -8.51 -6.50
CA ILE A 1 1.68 -8.64 -7.96
C ILE A 1 0.93 -9.94 -8.21
N GLN A 2 -0.24 -9.90 -8.84
CA GLN A 2 -0.95 -11.09 -9.30
C GLN A 2 -0.07 -11.88 -10.27
N ARG A 3 -0.06 -13.21 -10.11
CA ARG A 3 0.87 -14.09 -10.82
C ARG A 3 0.72 -13.98 -12.34
N GLU A 4 -0.51 -13.86 -12.81
CA GLU A 4 -0.87 -13.78 -14.23
C GLU A 4 -0.24 -12.54 -14.89
N ARG A 5 -0.26 -11.39 -14.19
CA ARG A 5 0.35 -10.15 -14.68
C ARG A 5 1.88 -10.24 -14.70
N TRP A 6 2.48 -10.93 -13.73
CA TRP A 6 3.91 -11.19 -13.70
C TRP A 6 4.35 -12.13 -14.83
N GLU A 7 3.58 -13.19 -15.08
CA GLU A 7 3.84 -14.18 -16.11
C GLU A 7 3.66 -13.64 -17.54
N ALA A 8 2.90 -12.56 -17.72
CA ALA A 8 2.78 -11.85 -18.99
C ALA A 8 4.04 -11.05 -19.38
N LEU A 9 4.95 -10.78 -18.44
CA LEU A 9 6.19 -10.04 -18.72
C LEU A 9 7.21 -10.91 -19.45
N THR A 10 8.00 -10.31 -20.35
CA THR A 10 9.12 -10.99 -21.00
C THR A 10 10.24 -11.29 -19.99
N PRO A 11 11.11 -12.29 -20.26
CA PRO A 11 12.27 -12.56 -19.42
C PRO A 11 13.16 -11.33 -19.17
N GLU A 12 13.35 -10.47 -20.17
CA GLU A 12 14.14 -9.23 -20.06
C GLU A 12 13.49 -8.22 -19.14
N GLN A 13 12.17 -8.06 -19.23
CA GLN A 13 11.40 -7.16 -18.34
C GLN A 13 11.46 -7.61 -16.88
N ARG A 14 11.48 -8.93 -16.62
CA ARG A 14 11.59 -9.48 -15.26
C ARG A 14 12.97 -9.32 -14.62
N ARG A 15 14.04 -9.10 -15.42
CA ARG A 15 15.43 -8.99 -14.94
C ARG A 15 15.84 -7.57 -14.52
N LYS A 16 15.05 -6.56 -14.86
CA LYS A 16 15.29 -5.14 -14.51
C LYS A 16 14.17 -4.63 -13.59
N PHE A 17 13.93 -3.32 -13.56
CA PHE A 17 12.71 -2.74 -13.01
C PHE A 17 11.52 -3.14 -13.89
N PRO A 18 10.64 -4.04 -13.43
CA PRO A 18 9.58 -4.56 -14.26
C PRO A 18 8.55 -3.45 -14.51
N PRO A 19 8.13 -3.20 -15.77
CA PRO A 19 7.19 -2.14 -16.11
C PRO A 19 5.76 -2.55 -15.75
N ILE A 20 5.51 -2.79 -14.45
CA ILE A 20 4.26 -3.31 -13.91
C ILE A 20 3.90 -2.58 -12.63
N VAL A 21 2.64 -2.16 -12.54
CA VAL A 21 2.09 -1.49 -11.35
C VAL A 21 1.71 -2.52 -10.30
N PRO A 22 2.09 -2.35 -9.03
CA PRO A 22 1.67 -3.24 -7.96
C PRO A 22 0.17 -3.23 -7.71
N ASP A 23 -0.41 -4.39 -7.37
CA ASP A 23 -1.80 -4.45 -6.93
C ASP A 23 -1.97 -3.89 -5.51
N PHE A 24 -0.94 -4.06 -4.67
CA PHE A 24 -0.94 -3.66 -3.27
C PHE A 24 0.42 -3.07 -2.88
N VAL A 25 0.40 -1.95 -2.16
CA VAL A 25 1.60 -1.30 -1.59
C VAL A 25 1.44 -1.02 -0.10
N ILE A 26 2.55 -1.03 0.63
CA ILE A 26 2.61 -0.58 2.02
C ILE A 26 3.76 0.43 2.12
N GLU A 27 3.47 1.59 2.67
CA GLU A 27 4.44 2.60 3.07
C GLU A 27 4.43 2.71 4.59
N LEU A 28 5.61 2.70 5.20
CA LEU A 28 5.78 2.87 6.64
C LEU A 28 6.53 4.18 6.88
N ARG A 29 5.88 5.11 7.55
CA ARG A 29 6.47 6.42 7.85
C ARG A 29 7.62 6.29 8.85
N SER A 30 8.82 6.67 8.44
CA SER A 30 9.99 6.81 9.30
C SER A 30 9.91 8.08 10.17
N ALA A 31 10.75 8.17 11.20
CA ALA A 31 10.78 9.33 12.10
C ALA A 31 11.15 10.65 11.40
N THR A 32 11.84 10.57 10.26
CA THR A 32 12.31 11.73 9.49
C THR A 32 11.45 12.04 8.28
N ASP A 33 10.47 11.19 7.96
CA ASP A 33 9.66 11.36 6.76
C ASP A 33 8.61 12.45 6.95
N ASP A 34 8.49 13.29 5.92
CA ASP A 34 7.39 14.24 5.80
C ASP A 34 6.08 13.53 5.43
N LEU A 35 5.02 13.82 6.18
CA LEU A 35 3.74 13.13 6.00
C LEU A 35 3.06 13.52 4.68
N GLU A 36 3.13 14.78 4.29
CA GLU A 36 2.47 15.26 3.07
C GLU A 36 3.18 14.73 1.81
N MET A 37 4.51 14.60 1.85
CA MET A 37 5.26 13.92 0.80
C MET A 37 4.83 12.45 0.67
N LEU A 38 4.65 11.73 1.78
CA LEU A 38 4.15 10.34 1.74
C LEU A 38 2.72 10.26 1.22
N ARG A 39 1.83 11.17 1.62
CA ARG A 39 0.46 11.24 1.10
C ARG A 39 0.44 11.52 -0.41
N SER A 40 1.29 12.42 -0.89
CA SER A 40 1.47 12.67 -2.33
C SER A 40 1.88 11.40 -3.06
N LYS A 41 2.87 10.67 -2.53
CA LYS A 41 3.34 9.39 -3.08
C LYS A 41 2.24 8.32 -3.09
N MET A 42 1.42 8.25 -2.04
CA MET A 42 0.25 7.35 -2.01
C MET A 42 -0.81 7.74 -3.04
N GLY A 43 -0.99 9.04 -3.30
CA GLY A 43 -1.79 9.57 -4.40
C GLY A 43 -1.27 9.09 -5.75
N GLU A 44 0.02 9.25 -6.02
CA GLU A 44 0.66 8.78 -7.26
C GLU A 44 0.45 7.28 -7.47
N TYR A 45 0.61 6.46 -6.42
CA TYR A 45 0.34 5.02 -6.51
C TYR A 45 -1.10 4.73 -6.91
N ARG A 46 -2.07 5.41 -6.31
CA ARG A 46 -3.47 5.28 -6.71
C ARG A 46 -3.65 5.74 -8.17
N ASP A 47 -3.06 6.85 -8.59
CA ASP A 47 -3.27 7.38 -9.94
C ASP A 47 -2.70 6.48 -11.03
N VAL A 48 -1.62 5.74 -10.74
CA VAL A 48 -1.06 4.75 -11.69
C VAL A 48 -1.74 3.38 -11.64
N GLY A 49 -2.75 3.19 -10.80
CA GLY A 49 -3.58 1.98 -10.79
C GLY A 49 -3.28 0.96 -9.69
N VAL A 50 -2.57 1.35 -8.63
CA VAL A 50 -2.46 0.50 -7.42
C VAL A 50 -3.84 0.36 -6.79
N GLN A 51 -4.27 -0.87 -6.52
CA GLN A 51 -5.65 -1.14 -6.09
C GLN A 51 -5.86 -0.94 -4.59
N LEU A 52 -4.85 -1.27 -3.78
CA LEU A 52 -4.86 -1.06 -2.33
C LEU A 52 -3.51 -0.49 -1.87
N GLY A 53 -3.54 0.50 -0.99
CA GLY A 53 -2.34 1.07 -0.39
C GLY A 53 -2.53 1.31 1.09
N TRP A 54 -1.55 0.95 1.92
CA TRP A 54 -1.53 1.30 3.35
C TRP A 54 -0.38 2.25 3.64
N LEU A 55 -0.68 3.41 4.22
CA LEU A 55 0.32 4.29 4.82
C LEU A 55 0.23 4.17 6.33
N ILE A 56 1.19 3.45 6.92
CA ILE A 56 1.28 3.24 8.37
C ILE A 56 2.08 4.39 8.97
N ASN A 57 1.50 5.09 9.93
CA ASN A 57 2.08 6.26 10.59
C ASN A 57 2.22 5.99 12.10
N PRO A 58 3.37 5.45 12.54
CA PRO A 58 3.61 5.17 13.95
C PRO A 58 3.58 6.41 14.84
N GLN A 59 4.00 7.57 14.32
CA GLN A 59 4.08 8.82 15.08
C GLN A 59 2.69 9.33 15.49
N GLN A 60 1.69 9.15 14.63
CA GLN A 60 0.29 9.47 14.92
C GLN A 60 -0.54 8.27 15.36
N GLN A 61 0.07 7.07 15.44
CA GLN A 61 -0.61 5.81 15.77
C GLN A 61 -1.83 5.59 14.87
N GLN A 62 -1.65 5.80 13.57
CA GLN A 62 -2.70 5.72 12.55
C GLN A 62 -2.26 4.92 11.34
N VAL A 63 -3.24 4.43 10.58
CA VAL A 63 -3.04 3.93 9.23
C VAL A 63 -4.07 4.56 8.31
N GLU A 64 -3.59 5.00 7.14
CA GLU A 64 -4.42 5.47 6.05
C GLU A 64 -4.53 4.37 4.99
N ILE A 65 -5.74 4.13 4.50
CA ILE A 65 -6.06 3.08 3.53
C ILE A 65 -6.55 3.75 2.24
N TYR A 66 -5.79 3.53 1.18
CA TYR A 66 -6.02 4.07 -0.14
C TYR A 66 -6.62 2.99 -1.04
N ARG A 67 -7.73 3.31 -1.70
CA ARG A 67 -8.41 2.44 -2.67
C ARG A 67 -8.77 3.23 -3.92
N GLN A 68 -8.94 2.52 -5.03
CA GLN A 68 -9.37 3.13 -6.29
C GLN A 68 -10.77 3.73 -6.19
N GLY A 69 -10.90 5.00 -6.62
CA GLY A 69 -12.19 5.69 -6.67
C GLY A 69 -12.87 5.90 -5.32
N GLN A 70 -12.14 5.75 -4.20
CA GLN A 70 -12.67 5.95 -2.85
C GLN A 70 -11.85 7.00 -2.10
N ASP A 71 -12.52 7.67 -1.16
CA ASP A 71 -11.88 8.56 -0.21
C ASP A 71 -10.89 7.78 0.68
N VAL A 72 -9.86 8.46 1.15
CA VAL A 72 -8.87 7.87 2.04
C VAL A 72 -9.54 7.53 3.37
N GLU A 73 -9.48 6.26 3.74
CA GLU A 73 -9.98 5.81 5.04
C GLU A 73 -8.86 5.87 6.08
N VAL A 74 -9.10 6.54 7.21
CA VAL A 74 -8.12 6.65 8.31
C VAL A 74 -8.60 5.84 9.51
N ARG A 75 -7.71 4.99 10.05
CA ARG A 75 -7.97 4.20 11.27
C ARG A 75 -6.91 4.48 12.33
N ASN A 76 -7.36 4.64 13.57
CA ASN A 76 -6.46 4.71 14.74
C ASN A 76 -6.01 3.31 15.15
N LEU A 77 -4.80 3.20 15.72
CA LEU A 77 -4.28 1.97 16.29
C LEU A 77 -4.77 1.77 17.75
N PRO A 78 -5.04 0.53 18.18
CA PRO A 78 -4.86 -0.71 17.42
C PRO A 78 -5.97 -0.96 16.41
N THR A 79 -5.63 -1.60 15.28
CA THR A 79 -6.60 -1.99 14.25
C THR A 79 -6.18 -3.29 13.58
N GLU A 80 -7.12 -3.94 12.91
CA GLU A 80 -6.86 -5.03 11.98
C GLU A 80 -7.16 -4.57 10.55
N LEU A 81 -6.24 -4.84 9.64
CA LEU A 81 -6.35 -4.55 8.22
C LEU A 81 -6.59 -5.85 7.45
N SER A 82 -7.44 -5.79 6.43
CA SER A 82 -7.73 -6.91 5.53
C SER A 82 -7.08 -6.64 4.19
N GLY A 83 -6.48 -7.67 3.59
CA GLY A 83 -6.03 -7.63 2.20
C GLY A 83 -7.18 -7.63 1.16
N GLU A 84 -8.43 -7.67 1.64
CA GLU A 84 -9.66 -7.61 0.84
C GLU A 84 -9.68 -8.68 -0.26
N ASN A 85 -10.26 -8.36 -1.41
CA ASN A 85 -10.31 -9.28 -2.55
C ASN A 85 -8.95 -9.44 -3.23
N LEU A 86 -7.98 -8.57 -2.96
CA LEU A 86 -6.64 -8.61 -3.54
C LEU A 86 -5.76 -9.70 -2.92
N LEU A 87 -5.85 -9.87 -1.61
CA LEU A 87 -5.13 -10.88 -0.86
C LEU A 87 -6.13 -11.62 0.04
N PRO A 88 -6.96 -12.52 -0.52
CA PRO A 88 -8.01 -13.20 0.22
C PRO A 88 -7.48 -13.90 1.47
N GLY A 89 -8.09 -13.61 2.62
CA GLY A 89 -7.72 -14.19 3.91
C GLY A 89 -6.50 -13.54 4.59
N PHE A 90 -5.77 -12.65 3.91
CA PHE A 90 -4.70 -11.91 4.55
C PHE A 90 -5.25 -10.89 5.54
N ARG A 91 -4.76 -10.94 6.78
CA ARG A 91 -5.04 -9.93 7.81
C ARG A 91 -3.75 -9.48 8.46
N LEU A 92 -3.64 -8.18 8.72
CA LEU A 92 -2.53 -7.58 9.45
C LEU A 92 -3.07 -6.86 10.68
N ARG A 93 -2.69 -7.34 11.86
CA ARG A 93 -3.00 -6.66 13.12
C ARG A 93 -1.90 -5.64 13.42
N LEU A 94 -2.29 -4.38 13.54
CA LEU A 94 -1.43 -3.28 13.94
C LEU A 94 -1.73 -2.91 15.39
N SER A 95 -0.76 -3.16 16.27
CA SER A 95 -0.78 -2.73 17.66
C SER A 95 -0.23 -1.32 17.79
N ARG A 96 -0.49 -0.66 18.92
CA ARG A 96 0.20 0.60 19.22
C ARG A 96 1.71 0.39 19.33
N TYR A 97 2.47 1.33 18.83
CA TYR A 97 3.93 1.38 18.97
C TYR A 97 4.27 2.18 20.22
N LEU A 98 5.20 1.66 21.03
CA LEU A 98 5.71 2.33 22.25
C LEU A 98 6.81 3.33 21.92
#